data_AF-A0A501XLE8-F1
#
_entry.id   AF-A0A501XLE8-F1
#
_cell.length_a   1.000
_cell.length_b   1.000
_cell.length_c   1.000
_cell.angle_alpha   90.00
_cell.angle_beta   90.00
_cell.angle_gamma   90.00
#
_symmetry.space_group_name_H-M   'P 1'
#
loop_
_entity.id
_entity.type
_entity.pdbx_description
1 polymer ?
#
loop_
_entity_poly.entity_id
_entity_poly.type
_entity_poly.pdbx_seq_one_letter_code
_entity_poly.pdbx_strand_id
1 'polypeptide(L)'
;MRIAPEACASMAEVRAGVDSLDRELVALLAERFRFMNAAARIKPDRAMVRDEPRKRQVIENAIAEARAQGLNPALAGELWDWLVEASIAHELARWDERASDA
;
A
#
# COMPACT_ATOMS: atom_id res chain seq x y z
N MET A 1 12.65 -1.99 -20.71
CA MET A 1 11.50 -2.92 -20.87
C MET A 1 11.88 -4.21 -20.16
N ARG A 2 11.05 -4.69 -19.22
CA ARG A 2 11.30 -5.97 -18.53
C ARG A 2 11.09 -7.13 -19.52
N ILE A 3 11.85 -8.21 -19.38
CA ILE A 3 11.57 -9.47 -20.10
C ILE A 3 10.26 -10.03 -19.53
N ALA A 4 9.38 -10.55 -20.40
CA ALA A 4 8.15 -11.19 -19.95
C ALA A 4 8.48 -12.42 -19.09
N PRO A 5 7.75 -12.69 -17.98
CA PRO A 5 8.03 -13.82 -17.11
C PRO A 5 8.16 -15.16 -17.86
N GLU A 6 7.32 -15.38 -18.86
CA GLU A 6 7.27 -16.59 -19.69
C GLU A 6 8.46 -16.71 -20.66
N ALA A 7 9.18 -15.61 -20.89
CA ALA A 7 10.33 -15.53 -21.79
C ALA A 7 11.69 -15.55 -21.06
N CYS A 8 11.69 -15.52 -19.72
CA CYS A 8 12.92 -15.67 -18.94
C CYS A 8 13.53 -17.07 -19.17
N ALA A 9 14.81 -17.12 -19.55
CA ALA A 9 15.55 -18.35 -19.78
C ALA A 9 16.51 -18.69 -18.61
N SER A 10 16.67 -17.78 -17.64
CA SER A 10 17.56 -17.97 -16.49
C SER A 10 17.01 -17.34 -15.21
N MET A 11 17.48 -17.86 -14.06
CA MET A 11 17.17 -17.25 -12.75
C MET A 11 17.72 -15.83 -12.59
N ALA A 12 18.77 -15.47 -13.34
CA ALA A 12 19.30 -14.11 -13.33
C ALA A 12 18.30 -13.13 -13.94
N GLU A 13 17.64 -13.50 -15.04
CA GLU A 13 16.60 -12.68 -15.69
C GLU A 13 15.35 -12.58 -14.82
N VAL A 14 14.92 -13.69 -14.19
CA VAL A 14 13.79 -13.69 -13.25
C VAL A 14 14.05 -12.69 -12.11
N ARG A 15 15.24 -12.75 -11.47
CA ARG A 15 15.60 -11.83 -10.37
C ARG A 15 15.63 -10.39 -10.84
N ALA A 16 16.23 -10.10 -12.00
CA ALA A 16 16.23 -8.75 -12.55
C ALA A 16 14.81 -8.21 -12.82
N GLY A 17 13.90 -9.09 -13.27
CA GLY A 17 12.48 -8.78 -13.44
C GLY A 17 11.79 -8.43 -12.13
N VAL A 18 11.98 -9.26 -11.10
CA VAL A 18 11.44 -9.05 -9.74
C VAL A 18 12.00 -7.77 -9.13
N ASP A 19 13.32 -7.59 -9.12
CA ASP A 19 13.96 -6.39 -8.56
C ASP A 19 13.45 -5.10 -9.22
N SER A 20 13.18 -5.16 -10.54
CA SER A 20 12.61 -4.02 -11.25
C SER A 20 11.15 -3.78 -10.87
N LEU A 21 10.35 -4.84 -10.71
CA LEU A 21 8.97 -4.71 -10.25
C LEU A 21 8.90 -4.19 -8.81
N ASP A 22 9.78 -4.65 -7.93
CA ASP A 22 9.83 -4.20 -6.54
C ASP A 22 10.14 -2.71 -6.42
N ARG A 23 11.03 -2.18 -7.28
CA ARG A 23 11.26 -0.72 -7.35
C ARG A 23 10.01 0.05 -7.74
N GLU A 24 9.23 -0.47 -8.70
CA GLU A 24 7.97 0.13 -9.12
C GLU A 24 6.92 0.06 -7.99
N LEU A 25 6.82 -1.09 -7.30
CA LEU A 25 5.94 -1.27 -6.14
C LEU A 25 6.28 -0.29 -5.01
N VAL A 26 7.56 -0.14 -4.67
CA VAL A 26 8.01 0.82 -3.64
C VAL A 26 7.65 2.26 -4.04
N ALA A 27 7.81 2.63 -5.31
CA ALA A 27 7.43 3.96 -5.79
C ALA A 27 5.92 4.22 -5.66
N LEU A 28 5.09 3.22 -6.00
CA LEU A 28 3.63 3.29 -5.85
C LEU A 28 3.21 3.34 -4.37
N LEU A 29 3.88 2.60 -3.49
CA LEU A 29 3.66 2.67 -2.05
C LEU A 29 4.02 4.05 -1.51
N ALA A 30 5.16 4.62 -1.92
CA ALA A 30 5.54 5.98 -1.53
C ALA A 30 4.48 7.01 -1.96
N GLU A 31 3.93 6.88 -3.16
CA GLU A 31 2.80 7.70 -3.62
C GLU A 31 1.55 7.51 -2.76
N ARG A 32 1.18 6.26 -2.45
CA ARG A 32 0.07 5.95 -1.57
C ARG A 32 0.22 6.63 -0.20
N PHE A 33 1.42 6.69 0.36
CA PHE A 33 1.68 7.38 1.63
C PHE A 33 1.66 8.91 1.52
N ARG A 34 1.95 9.50 0.35
CA ARG A 34 1.70 10.94 0.12
C ARG A 34 0.21 11.28 0.22
N PHE A 35 -0.69 10.37 -0.14
CA PHE A 35 -2.12 10.56 0.13
C PHE A 35 -2.45 10.52 1.63
N MET A 36 -1.74 9.74 2.44
CA MET A 36 -1.90 9.77 3.90
C MET A 36 -1.42 11.10 4.48
N ASN A 37 -0.34 11.69 3.95
CA ASN A 37 0.04 13.06 4.29
C ASN A 37 -1.07 14.08 3.97
N ALA A 38 -1.80 13.88 2.87
CA ALA A 38 -2.95 14.72 2.53
C ALA A 38 -4.12 14.49 3.49
N ALA A 39 -4.42 13.24 3.83
CA ALA A 39 -5.46 12.89 4.79
C ALA A 39 -5.18 13.52 6.17
N ALA A 40 -3.95 13.41 6.68
CA ALA A 40 -3.54 14.05 7.94
C ALA A 40 -3.76 15.57 7.93
N ARG A 41 -3.51 16.26 6.80
CA ARG A 41 -3.78 17.70 6.65
C ARG A 41 -5.27 18.05 6.61
N ILE A 42 -6.11 17.16 6.09
CA ILE A 42 -7.54 17.42 5.86
C ILE A 42 -8.37 17.04 7.09
N LYS A 43 -8.02 15.96 7.79
CA LYS A 43 -8.82 15.46 8.91
C LYS A 43 -8.82 16.45 10.09
N PRO A 44 -10.00 16.85 10.56
CA PRO A 44 -10.13 17.83 11.65
C PRO A 44 -9.83 17.22 13.02
N ASP A 45 -10.06 15.91 13.20
CA ASP A 45 -9.91 15.21 14.47
C ASP A 45 -8.99 13.99 14.30
N ARG A 46 -8.12 13.78 15.30
CA ARG A 46 -7.26 12.61 15.43
C ARG A 46 -8.05 11.30 15.47
N ALA A 47 -9.23 11.29 16.08
CA ALA A 47 -10.10 10.12 16.16
C ALA A 47 -10.58 9.67 14.78
N MET A 48 -10.62 10.57 13.78
CA MET A 48 -10.97 10.23 12.41
C MET A 48 -9.82 9.57 11.63
N VAL A 49 -8.60 9.55 12.17
CA VAL A 49 -7.46 8.92 11.50
C VAL A 49 -7.70 7.42 11.36
N ARG A 50 -8.19 6.77 12.43
CA ARG A 50 -8.57 5.36 12.42
C ARG A 50 -10.06 5.19 12.14
N ASP A 51 -10.38 4.75 10.92
CA ASP A 51 -11.74 4.45 10.47
C ASP A 51 -11.84 2.96 10.12
N GLU A 52 -12.44 2.17 11.03
CA GLU A 52 -12.59 0.72 10.89
C GLU A 52 -13.46 0.31 9.68
N PRO A 53 -14.63 0.93 9.43
CA PRO A 53 -15.35 0.74 8.16
C PRO A 53 -14.48 0.97 6.92
N ARG A 54 -13.71 2.07 6.88
CA ARG A 54 -12.85 2.36 5.73
C ARG A 54 -11.73 1.34 5.59
N LYS A 55 -11.10 0.92 6.70
CA LYS A 55 -10.09 -0.14 6.72
C LYS A 55 -10.63 -1.42 6.07
N ARG A 56 -11.79 -1.91 6.52
CA ARG A 56 -12.42 -3.13 5.96
C ARG A 56 -12.65 -2.99 4.45
N GLN A 57 -13.20 -1.85 4.02
CA GLN A 57 -13.45 -1.60 2.60
C GLN A 57 -12.16 -1.63 1.75
N VAL A 58 -11.05 -1.07 2.25
CA VAL A 58 -9.77 -1.09 1.52
C VAL A 58 -9.27 -2.53 1.34
N ILE A 59 -9.36 -3.35 2.38
CA ILE A 59 -8.92 -4.75 2.34
C ILE A 59 -9.81 -5.57 1.41
N GLU A 60 -11.13 -5.42 1.51
CA GLU A 60 -12.09 -6.12 0.63
C GLU A 60 -11.85 -5.78 -0.85
N ASN A 61 -11.58 -4.52 -1.18
CA ASN A 61 -11.26 -4.10 -2.54
C ASN A 61 -9.97 -4.78 -3.04
N ALA A 62 -8.94 -4.87 -2.20
CA ALA A 62 -7.69 -5.53 -2.57
C ALA A 62 -7.85 -7.04 -2.76
N ILE A 63 -8.65 -7.69 -1.91
CA ILE A 63 -9.01 -9.10 -2.05
C ILE A 63 -9.75 -9.34 -3.37
N ALA A 64 -10.68 -8.46 -3.73
CA ALA A 64 -11.41 -8.56 -5.00
C ALA A 64 -10.49 -8.39 -6.20
N GLU A 65 -9.58 -7.40 -6.17
CA GLU A 65 -8.59 -7.19 -7.22
C GLU A 65 -7.62 -8.37 -7.34
N ALA A 66 -7.14 -8.91 -6.22
CA ALA A 66 -6.29 -10.08 -6.22
C ALA A 66 -6.94 -11.28 -6.92
N ARG A 67 -8.23 -11.53 -6.67
CA ARG A 67 -9.00 -12.56 -7.38
C ARG A 67 -9.02 -12.32 -8.89
N ALA A 68 -9.25 -11.07 -9.32
CA ALA A 68 -9.30 -10.71 -10.73
C ALA A 68 -7.96 -10.91 -11.45
N GLN A 69 -6.85 -10.71 -10.73
CA GLN A 69 -5.49 -10.83 -11.26
C GLN A 69 -4.87 -12.23 -11.07
N GLY A 70 -5.60 -13.19 -10.49
CA GLY A 70 -5.10 -14.54 -10.22
C GLY A 70 -4.11 -14.63 -9.04
N LEU A 71 -4.02 -13.59 -8.20
CA LEU A 71 -3.25 -13.60 -6.96
C LEU A 71 -4.07 -14.29 -5.84
N ASN A 72 -3.40 -15.00 -4.94
CA ASN A 72 -4.04 -15.61 -3.78
C ASN A 72 -4.77 -14.53 -2.93
N PRO A 73 -6.11 -14.60 -2.78
CA PRO A 73 -6.86 -13.57 -2.07
C PRO A 73 -6.54 -13.49 -0.57
N ALA A 74 -6.15 -14.62 0.04
CA ALA A 74 -5.75 -14.64 1.45
C ALA A 74 -4.44 -13.86 1.65
N LEU A 75 -3.46 -14.10 0.77
CA LEU A 75 -2.19 -13.35 0.78
C LEU A 75 -2.43 -11.84 0.61
N ALA A 76 -3.30 -11.45 -0.33
CA ALA A 76 -3.65 -10.05 -0.52
C ALA A 76 -4.30 -9.45 0.72
N GLY A 77 -5.19 -10.18 1.38
CA GLY A 77 -5.82 -9.76 2.64
C GLY A 77 -4.80 -9.47 3.74
N GLU A 78 -3.85 -10.38 3.96
CA GLU A 78 -2.79 -10.22 4.97
C GLU A 78 -1.87 -9.02 4.67
N LEU A 79 -1.43 -8.89 3.41
CA LEU A 79 -0.57 -7.79 3.00
C LEU A 79 -1.27 -6.43 3.11
N TRP A 80 -2.55 -6.36 2.72
CA TRP A 80 -3.31 -5.10 2.81
C TRP A 80 -3.71 -4.75 4.23
N ASP A 81 -3.96 -5.72 5.11
CA ASP A 81 -4.19 -5.44 6.53
C ASP A 81 -2.97 -4.76 7.14
N TRP A 82 -1.78 -5.33 6.94
CA TRP A 82 -0.52 -4.74 7.40
C TRP A 82 -0.28 -3.35 6.78
N LEU A 83 -0.48 -3.21 5.46
CA LEU A 83 -0.29 -1.94 4.76
C LEU A 83 -1.23 -0.86 5.29
N VAL A 84 -2.50 -1.18 5.56
CA VAL A 84 -3.47 -0.22 6.10
C VAL A 84 -3.10 0.17 7.52
N GLU A 85 -2.70 -0.77 8.38
CA GLU A 85 -2.24 -0.45 9.73
C GLU A 85 -0.99 0.46 9.72
N ALA A 86 -0.02 0.17 8.86
CA ALA A 86 1.15 1.04 8.67
C ALA A 86 0.75 2.44 8.17
N SER A 87 -0.30 2.53 7.34
CA SER A 87 -0.81 3.81 6.84
C SER A 87 -1.47 4.63 7.94
N ILE A 88 -2.28 3.99 8.80
CA ILE A 88 -2.91 4.62 9.95
C ILE A 88 -1.83 5.15 10.91
N ALA A 89 -0.81 4.34 11.21
CA ALA A 89 0.30 4.76 12.07
C ALA A 89 1.06 5.96 11.50
N HIS A 90 1.37 5.95 10.20
CA HIS A 90 2.03 7.07 9.51
C HIS A 90 1.15 8.33 9.51
N GLU A 91 -0.14 8.18 9.22
CA GLU A 91 -1.09 9.30 9.22
C GLU A 91 -1.23 9.92 10.61
N LEU A 92 -1.27 9.11 11.67
CA LEU A 92 -1.29 9.57 13.06
C LEU A 92 -0.06 10.42 13.38
N ALA A 93 1.15 9.92 13.06
CA ALA A 93 2.38 10.67 13.29
C ALA A 93 2.37 12.03 12.58
N ARG A 94 1.93 12.06 11.31
CA ARG A 94 1.84 13.30 10.53
C ARG A 94 0.76 14.27 11.04
N TRP A 95 -0.34 13.75 11.56
CA TRP A 95 -1.40 14.56 12.19
C TRP A 95 -0.89 15.19 13.49
N ASP A 96 -0.19 14.40 14.31
CA ASP A 96 0.39 14.84 15.59
C ASP A 96 1.48 15.92 15.36
N GLU A 97 2.36 15.74 14.37
CA GLU A 97 3.36 16.75 13.97
C GLU A 97 2.72 18.07 13.50
N ARG A 98 1.60 18.01 12.76
CA ARG A 98 0.86 19.21 12.36
C ARG A 98 0.30 19.95 13.58
N ALA A 99 -0.20 19.22 14.57
CA ALA A 99 -0.79 19.82 15.76
C ALA A 99 0.25 20.47 16.68
N SER A 100 1.52 20.04 16.63
CA SER A 100 2.62 20.70 17.36
C SER A 100 3.15 21.98 16.70
N ASP A 101 2.94 22.14 15.39
CA ASP A 101 3.37 23.31 14.61
C ASP A 101 2.31 24.43 14.57
N ALA A 102 1.13 24.21 15.17
CA ALA A 102 -0.01 25.13 15.19
C ALA A 102 -0.14 25.84 16.55
#